data_AF-A0A962SYB7-F1
#
_entry.id   AF-A0A962SYB7-F1
#
_cell.length_a   1.000
_cell.length_b   1.000
_cell.length_c   1.000
_cell.angle_alpha   90.00
_cell.angle_beta   90.00
_cell.angle_gamma   90.00
#
_symmetry.space_group_name_H-M   'P 1'
#
loop_
_entity.id
_entity.type
_entity.pdbx_description
1 polymer ?
#
loop_
_entity_poly.entity_id
_entity_poly.type
_entity_poly.pdbx_seq_one_letter_code
_entity_poly.pdbx_strand_id
1 'polypeptide(L)'
;MQLKGSKTEENLKAAFAGESQANRRYLYFANKADVEGQNDVSALFRSTAEGETGHAHGHLDYLAQVGDPATGLPIGSSRNNLKSAVAGETHEYTDMYPGMA
;
A
#
# COMPACT_ATOMS: atom_id res chain seq x y z
N MET A 1 11.56 -5.35 -22.08
CA MET A 1 10.81 -6.47 -21.44
C MET A 1 9.43 -5.93 -21.08
N GLN A 2 8.35 -6.66 -21.35
CA GLN A 2 6.99 -6.19 -21.02
C GLN A 2 6.71 -6.46 -19.53
N LEU A 3 6.31 -5.43 -18.78
CA LEU A 3 6.04 -5.59 -17.34
C LEU A 3 4.78 -6.42 -17.08
N LYS A 4 3.72 -6.18 -17.86
CA LYS A 4 2.42 -6.85 -17.70
C LYS A 4 2.53 -8.36 -17.92
N GLY A 5 2.02 -9.15 -16.97
CA GLY A 5 2.06 -10.61 -16.97
C GLY A 5 3.44 -11.21 -16.64
N SER A 6 4.42 -10.39 -16.24
CA SER A 6 5.76 -10.86 -15.92
C SER A 6 5.90 -11.25 -14.46
N LYS A 7 6.92 -12.07 -14.14
CA LYS A 7 7.30 -12.36 -12.75
C LYS A 7 7.69 -11.10 -11.98
N THR A 8 8.23 -10.09 -12.67
CA THR A 8 8.58 -8.80 -12.07
C THR A 8 7.33 -8.04 -11.62
N GLU A 9 6.23 -8.08 -12.36
CA GLU A 9 4.96 -7.48 -11.91
C GLU A 9 4.48 -8.13 -10.61
N GLU A 10 4.46 -9.46 -10.54
CA GLU A 10 4.08 -10.18 -9.32
C GLU A 10 4.97 -9.81 -8.13
N ASN A 11 6.28 -9.75 -8.34
CA ASN A 11 7.23 -9.38 -7.30
C ASN A 11 7.01 -7.93 -6.80
N LEU A 12 6.72 -6.99 -7.71
CA LEU A 12 6.42 -5.61 -7.36
C LEU A 12 5.10 -5.49 -6.57
N LYS A 13 4.05 -6.25 -6.94
CA LYS A 13 2.80 -6.29 -6.18
C LYS A 13 3.03 -6.84 -4.77
N ALA A 14 3.80 -7.91 -4.64
CA ALA A 14 4.15 -8.50 -3.36
C ALA A 14 4.97 -7.53 -2.49
N ALA A 15 5.95 -6.85 -3.08
CA ALA A 15 6.75 -5.83 -2.38
C ALA A 15 5.88 -4.65 -1.93
N PHE A 16 5.06 -4.08 -2.82
CA PHE A 16 4.11 -3.01 -2.47
C PHE A 16 3.20 -3.40 -1.29
N ALA A 17 2.64 -4.62 -1.31
CA ALA A 17 1.82 -5.12 -0.22
C ALA A 17 2.61 -5.29 1.09
N GLY A 18 3.85 -5.78 1.02
CA GLY A 18 4.74 -5.93 2.17
C GLY A 18 5.11 -4.61 2.82
N GLU A 19 5.56 -3.64 2.02
CA GLU A 19 5.93 -2.30 2.50
C GLU A 19 4.73 -1.52 3.04
N SER A 20 3.55 -1.68 2.43
CA SER A 20 2.31 -1.10 2.93
C SER A 20 1.92 -1.66 4.31
N GLN A 21 2.08 -2.96 4.52
CA GLN A 21 1.86 -3.59 5.83
C GLN A 21 2.92 -3.17 6.86
N ALA A 22 4.20 -3.05 6.44
CA ALA A 22 5.28 -2.60 7.30
C ALA A 22 5.02 -1.17 7.81
N ASN A 23 4.69 -0.24 6.92
CA ASN A 23 4.31 1.13 7.27
C ASN A 23 3.21 1.16 8.35
N ARG A 24 2.10 0.44 8.13
CA ARG A 24 0.96 0.46 9.07
C ARG A 24 1.31 -0.13 10.42
N ARG A 25 2.12 -1.20 10.45
CA ARG A 25 2.61 -1.79 11.71
C ARG A 25 3.56 -0.86 12.45
N TYR A 26 4.49 -0.20 11.75
CA TYR A 26 5.46 0.69 12.38
C TYR A 26 4.81 1.94 12.95
N LEU A 27 3.80 2.51 12.29
CA LEU A 27 2.99 3.59 12.88
C LEU A 27 2.24 3.12 14.13
N TYR A 28 1.71 1.90 14.13
CA TYR A 28 1.09 1.31 15.32
C TYR A 28 2.11 1.11 16.46
N PHE A 29 3.33 0.64 16.15
CA PHE A 29 4.41 0.47 17.14
C PHE A 29 4.88 1.82 17.70
N ALA A 30 4.94 2.86 16.87
CA ALA A 30 5.26 4.21 17.33
C ALA A 30 4.27 4.70 18.40
N ASN A 31 2.97 4.51 18.15
CA ASN A 31 1.93 4.87 19.13
C ASN A 31 2.05 4.07 20.43
N LYS A 32 2.44 2.80 20.34
CA LYS A 32 2.70 1.98 21.52
C LYS A 32 3.90 2.50 22.31
N ALA A 33 4.98 2.88 21.63
CA ALA A 33 6.16 3.48 22.25
C ALA A 33 5.87 4.82 22.94
N ASP A 34 4.97 5.66 22.38
CA ASP A 34 4.52 6.89 23.06
C ASP A 34 3.86 6.58 24.40
N VAL A 35 2.95 5.60 24.43
CA VAL A 35 2.24 5.18 25.66
C VAL A 35 3.21 4.67 26.72
N GLU A 36 4.31 4.07 26.30
CA GLU A 36 5.38 3.57 27.17
C GLU A 36 6.38 4.67 27.60
N GLY A 37 6.26 5.89 27.07
CA GLY A 37 7.18 7.00 27.32
C GLY A 37 8.53 6.89 26.61
N GLN A 38 8.63 6.03 25.58
CA GLN A 38 9.86 5.79 24.83
C GLN A 38 9.96 6.72 23.61
N ASN A 39 10.22 8.01 23.87
CA ASN A 39 10.18 9.06 22.83
C ASN A 39 11.11 8.76 21.63
N ASP A 40 12.37 8.38 21.87
CA ASP A 40 13.32 8.11 20.79
C ASP A 40 12.91 6.90 19.94
N VAL A 41 12.34 5.86 20.57
CA VAL A 41 11.84 4.67 19.88
C VAL A 41 10.61 5.00 19.04
N SER A 42 9.71 5.82 19.56
CA SER A 42 8.54 6.30 18.81
C SER A 42 8.95 7.09 17.56
N ALA A 43 9.96 7.96 17.69
CA ALA A 43 10.48 8.77 16.59
C ALA A 43 11.17 7.89 15.54
N LEU A 44 11.93 6.89 15.97
CA LEU A 44 12.54 5.90 15.09
C LEU A 44 11.47 5.16 14.28
N PHE A 45 10.43 4.61 14.92
CA PHE A 45 9.38 3.87 14.20
C PHE A 45 8.63 4.74 13.20
N ARG A 46 8.36 6.02 13.51
CA ARG A 46 7.75 6.96 12.57
C ARG A 46 8.64 7.21 11.36
N SER A 47 9.92 7.46 11.59
CA SER A 47 10.89 7.67 10.52
C SER A 47 11.04 6.42 9.64
N THR A 48 11.05 5.22 10.22
CA THR A 48 11.06 3.97 9.45
C THR A 48 9.78 3.81 8.64
N ALA A 49 8.61 4.11 9.21
CA ALA A 49 7.34 4.05 8.48
C ALA A 49 7.30 5.02 7.28
N GLU A 50 7.86 6.22 7.42
CA GLU A 50 8.04 7.16 6.30
C GLU A 50 8.94 6.55 5.21
N GLY A 51 10.03 5.89 5.60
CA GLY A 51 10.88 5.10 4.69
C GLY A 51 10.08 4.07 3.90
N GLU A 52 9.28 3.25 4.57
CA GLU A 52 8.46 2.22 3.89
C GLU A 52 7.37 2.83 3.00
N THR A 53 6.90 4.05 3.31
CA THR A 53 6.02 4.80 2.39
C THR A 53 6.74 5.12 1.09
N GLY A 54 8.00 5.56 1.19
CA GLY A 54 8.87 5.80 0.04
C GLY A 54 9.09 4.54 -0.79
N HIS A 55 9.40 3.40 -0.15
CA HIS A 55 9.57 2.12 -0.84
C HIS A 55 8.27 1.68 -1.55
N ALA A 56 7.13 1.73 -0.85
CA ALA A 56 5.84 1.38 -1.42
C ALA A 56 5.47 2.25 -2.63
N HIS A 57 5.62 3.57 -2.53
CA HIS A 57 5.38 4.47 -3.67
C HIS A 57 6.34 4.21 -4.83
N GLY A 58 7.61 3.93 -4.55
CA GLY A 58 8.58 3.55 -5.58
C GLY A 58 8.14 2.31 -6.36
N HIS A 59 7.61 1.29 -5.70
CA HIS A 59 7.02 0.12 -6.39
C HIS A 59 5.76 0.48 -7.19
N LEU A 60 4.91 1.35 -6.64
CA LEU A 60 3.68 1.80 -7.27
C LEU A 60 3.95 2.59 -8.57
N ASP A 61 5.03 3.36 -8.63
CA ASP A 61 5.44 4.11 -9.83
C ASP A 61 5.74 3.17 -11.01
N TYR A 62 6.36 2.00 -10.76
CA TYR A 62 6.54 0.98 -11.80
C TYR A 62 5.22 0.30 -12.17
N LEU A 63 4.40 -0.05 -11.17
CA LEU A 63 3.11 -0.71 -11.39
C LEU A 63 2.10 0.19 -12.12
N ALA A 64 2.20 1.51 -12.00
CA ALA A 64 1.33 2.46 -12.70
C ALA A 64 1.32 2.28 -14.23
N GLN A 65 2.38 1.70 -14.81
CA GLN A 65 2.46 1.35 -16.24
C GLN A 65 1.52 0.21 -16.64
N VAL A 66 1.10 -0.63 -15.69
CA VAL A 66 0.29 -1.84 -15.92
C VAL A 66 -1.04 -1.85 -15.18
N GLY A 67 -1.20 -0.96 -14.20
CA GLY A 67 -2.44 -0.73 -13.46
C GLY A 67 -2.24 -0.74 -11.94
N ASP A 68 -3.27 -0.31 -11.23
CA ASP A 68 -3.37 -0.38 -9.79
C ASP A 68 -3.25 -1.84 -9.32
N PRO A 69 -2.35 -2.15 -8.38
CA PRO A 69 -2.17 -3.52 -7.90
C PRO A 69 -3.42 -4.11 -7.24
N ALA A 70 -4.32 -3.30 -6.69
CA ALA A 70 -5.54 -3.73 -6.02
C ALA A 70 -6.70 -3.98 -7.00
N THR A 71 -6.85 -3.15 -8.04
CA THR A 71 -8.04 -3.17 -8.91
C THR A 71 -7.74 -3.51 -10.37
N GLY A 72 -6.47 -3.41 -10.78
CA GLY A 72 -6.04 -3.51 -12.18
C GLY A 72 -6.42 -2.30 -13.04
N LEU A 73 -7.09 -1.27 -12.49
CA LEU A 73 -7.47 -0.07 -13.22
C LEU A 73 -6.29 0.89 -13.40
N PRO A 74 -6.29 1.79 -14.40
CA PRO A 74 -5.17 2.70 -14.61
C PRO A 74 -4.90 3.64 -13.43
N ILE A 75 -3.63 3.84 -13.09
CA ILE A 75 -3.15 4.92 -12.21
C ILE A 75 -2.77 6.12 -13.08
N GLY A 76 -3.02 7.35 -12.60
CA GLY A 76 -2.52 8.57 -13.24
C GLY A 76 -3.32 9.81 -12.85
N SER A 77 -4.14 10.32 -13.77
CA SER A 77 -4.98 11.49 -13.50
C SER A 77 -5.89 11.27 -12.29
N SER A 78 -6.26 12.33 -11.58
CA SER A 78 -7.19 12.23 -10.44
C SER A 78 -8.50 11.53 -10.80
N ARG A 79 -8.98 11.68 -12.04
CA ARG A 79 -10.15 10.96 -12.54
C ARG A 79 -9.94 9.45 -12.61
N ASN A 80 -8.76 9.00 -13.03
CA ASN A 80 -8.42 7.58 -13.06
C ASN A 80 -8.26 7.03 -11.64
N ASN A 81 -7.57 7.77 -10.77
CA ASN A 81 -7.37 7.37 -9.38
C ASN A 81 -8.70 7.26 -8.62
N LEU A 82 -9.63 8.20 -8.84
CA LEU A 82 -10.98 8.13 -8.28
C LEU A 82 -11.76 6.91 -8.78
N LYS A 83 -11.65 6.55 -10.06
CA LYS A 83 -12.27 5.34 -10.60
C LYS A 83 -11.70 4.08 -9.94
N SER A 84 -10.38 4.03 -9.74
CA SER A 84 -9.74 2.91 -9.04
C SER A 84 -10.24 2.79 -7.60
N ALA A 85 -10.22 3.89 -6.86
CA ALA A 85 -10.68 3.92 -5.47
C ALA A 85 -12.15 3.47 -5.35
N VAL A 86 -13.06 4.00 -6.19
CA VAL A 86 -14.47 3.60 -6.17
C VAL A 86 -14.64 2.11 -6.47
N ALA A 87 -13.88 1.57 -7.42
CA ALA A 87 -13.94 0.14 -7.74
C ALA A 87 -13.46 -0.74 -6.58
N GLY A 88 -12.35 -0.36 -5.92
CA GLY A 88 -11.82 -1.05 -4.74
C GLY A 88 -12.83 -1.04 -3.60
N GLU A 89 -13.28 0.13 -3.18
CA GLU A 89 -14.27 0.29 -2.10
C GLU A 89 -15.57 -0.45 -2.41
N THR A 90 -16.02 -0.42 -3.67
CA THR A 90 -17.23 -1.15 -4.09
C THR A 90 -17.09 -2.64 -3.87
N HIS A 91 -15.98 -3.22 -4.34
CA HIS A 91 -15.71 -4.63 -4.12
C HIS A 91 -15.63 -4.97 -2.62
N GLU A 92 -15.02 -4.09 -1.81
CA GLU A 92 -14.94 -4.30 -0.37
C GLU A 92 -16.32 -4.39 0.30
N TYR A 93 -17.23 -3.44 0.02
CA TYR A 93 -18.53 -3.40 0.69
C TYR A 93 -19.58 -4.33 0.08
N THR A 94 -19.49 -4.70 -1.21
CA THR A 94 -20.47 -5.61 -1.84
C THR A 94 -20.09 -7.06 -1.73
N ASP A 95 -18.78 -7.38 -1.74
CA ASP A 95 -18.30 -8.76 -1.87
C ASP A 95 -17.41 -9.16 -0.70
N MET A 96 -16.31 -8.42 -0.46
CA MET A 96 -15.27 -8.84 0.48
C MET A 96 -15.79 -8.93 1.92
N TYR A 97 -16.30 -7.83 2.49
CA TYR A 97 -16.78 -7.82 3.87
C TYR A 97 -18.05 -8.64 4.08
N PRO A 98 -19.07 -8.61 3.19
CA PRO A 98 -20.22 -9.51 3.30
C PRO A 98 -19.84 -11.00 3.24
N GLY A 99 -18.82 -11.36 2.46
CA GLY A 99 -18.31 -12.74 2.37
C GLY A 99 -17.51 -13.20 3.60
N MET A 100 -17.21 -12.32 4.56
CA MET A 100 -16.51 -12.65 5.81
C MET A 100 -17.47 -12.93 6.99
N ALA A 101 -18.79 -12.78 6.79
CA ALA A 101 -19.81 -12.98 7.82
C ALA A 101 -20.39 -14.39 7.84
#